data_AF-A0A158QPB4-F1
#
_entry.id   AF-A0A158QPB4-F1
#
_cell.length_a   1.000
_cell.length_b   1.000
_cell.length_c   1.000
_cell.angle_alpha   90.00
_cell.angle_beta   90.00
_cell.angle_gamma   90.00
#
_symmetry.space_group_name_H-M   'P 1'
#
loop_
_entity.id
_entity.type
_entity.pdbx_description
1 polymer ?
#
loop_
_entity_poly.entity_id
_entity_poly.type
_entity_poly.pdbx_seq_one_letter_code
_entity_poly.pdbx_strand_id
1 'polypeptide(L)'
;MYADDVSFLSKHRANSENSDAYYVPSLRFPIRLAWAVLNEVDVATGGGRRMPMWILYGCFVVTFFYLLTVTNIFETNKSVYEFIRKTSQGKYPRHSNEQASGHEGTNETIYSTQDIFDTCPFVPPDPWDPEILNYIDVKYGFFNNCNVNQKWSPITELRNGHVRVLRAGSSRKYECRARCVNYLDEEHVAFDPWRDINDLPPFLCDFVHTECTSRKRTISHVHMQIAELSTKSVHATRHPHVHIILLDSVASSQAIRALPRTVNFLTNAMDAVQFRKLNKVGYNSRPNGFVMLFGKTTEAVTRELVDGDLIPADWTYSTYCRKYLNESIYIPIQYRNAGYKTFGAQDYSASLLNFPNCVGLENREFQHTYRYLL
;
A
#
# COMPACT_ATOMS: atom_id res chain seq x y z
N MET A 1 7.92 -23.25 9.84
CA MET A 1 7.95 -23.44 11.31
C MET A 1 6.50 -23.54 11.75
N TYR A 2 6.09 -24.68 12.30
CA TYR A 2 4.69 -25.04 12.59
C TYR A 2 4.07 -24.09 13.63
N ALA A 3 2.82 -23.70 13.42
CA ALA A 3 1.97 -23.10 14.44
C ALA A 3 0.83 -24.07 14.72
N ASP A 4 0.91 -24.73 15.87
CA ASP A 4 -0.15 -25.55 16.43
C ASP A 4 -1.23 -24.69 17.08
N ASP A 5 -2.45 -25.21 17.00
CA ASP A 5 -3.69 -24.76 17.63
C ASP A 5 -3.54 -24.47 19.13
N VAL A 6 -3.97 -23.28 19.55
CA VAL A 6 -4.42 -23.04 20.92
C VAL A 6 -5.72 -22.24 20.90
N SER A 7 -6.83 -22.97 20.91
CA SER A 7 -8.15 -22.45 21.24
C SER A 7 -8.23 -22.15 22.74
N PHE A 8 -8.55 -20.92 23.12
CA PHE A 8 -9.01 -20.63 24.48
C PHE A 8 -10.36 -19.90 24.46
N LEU A 9 -11.34 -20.59 25.04
CA LEU A 9 -12.68 -20.13 25.37
C LEU A 9 -12.61 -18.96 26.36
N SER A 10 -13.28 -17.86 26.03
CA SER A 10 -13.74 -16.88 27.02
C SER A 10 -15.17 -16.50 26.69
N LYS A 11 -16.05 -16.96 27.56
CA LYS A 11 -17.51 -16.89 27.54
C LYS A 11 -17.90 -15.63 28.32
N HIS A 12 -18.37 -14.58 27.64
CA HIS A 12 -19.14 -13.54 28.32
C HIS A 12 -20.40 -13.18 27.52
N ARG A 13 -21.51 -13.35 28.22
CA ARG A 13 -22.90 -13.15 27.84
C ARG A 13 -23.26 -11.73 28.27
N ALA A 14 -23.78 -10.90 27.37
CA ALA A 14 -24.48 -9.68 27.72
C ALA A 14 -25.58 -9.41 26.68
N ASN A 15 -26.71 -8.93 27.18
CA ASN A 15 -28.04 -9.04 26.63
C ASN A 15 -28.33 -8.07 25.46
N SER A 16 -29.26 -8.53 24.63
CA SER A 16 -30.04 -7.78 23.64
C SER A 16 -30.79 -6.62 24.29
N GLU A 17 -30.88 -5.47 23.61
CA GLU A 17 -32.16 -4.81 23.34
C GLU A 17 -32.04 -3.72 22.24
N ASN A 18 -33.14 -3.58 21.51
CA ASN A 18 -33.46 -2.78 20.32
C ASN A 18 -32.75 -1.43 20.11
N SER A 19 -32.42 -1.15 18.84
CA SER A 19 -32.83 0.11 18.18
C SER A 19 -32.55 0.10 16.67
N ASP A 20 -33.64 0.13 15.92
CA ASP A 20 -33.94 0.60 14.57
C ASP A 20 -32.82 0.93 13.56
N ALA A 21 -32.99 0.32 12.39
CA ALA A 21 -32.24 0.51 11.17
C ALA A 21 -32.53 1.86 10.51
N TYR A 22 -31.50 2.65 10.26
CA TYR A 22 -31.54 3.74 9.27
C TYR A 22 -30.80 3.33 8.00
N TYR A 23 -31.59 3.13 6.96
CA TYR A 23 -31.18 2.88 5.58
C TYR A 23 -30.61 4.19 4.98
N VAL A 24 -29.37 4.19 4.50
CA VAL A 24 -28.83 5.29 3.67
C VAL A 24 -28.74 4.81 2.21
N PRO A 25 -29.37 5.48 1.23
CA PRO A 25 -29.41 5.01 -0.15
C PRO A 25 -28.05 5.16 -0.83
N SER A 26 -27.59 4.08 -1.48
CA SER A 26 -26.47 4.13 -2.41
C SER A 26 -26.85 4.98 -3.63
N LEU A 27 -26.10 6.06 -3.89
CA LEU A 27 -26.10 6.76 -5.17
C LEU A 27 -25.58 5.82 -6.28
N ARG A 28 -26.48 5.15 -6.98
CA ARG A 28 -26.21 4.55 -8.29
C ARG A 28 -26.57 5.57 -9.36
N PHE A 29 -25.58 6.22 -9.96
CA PHE A 29 -25.77 6.92 -11.23
C PHE A 29 -25.89 5.90 -12.38
N PRO A 30 -26.86 6.04 -13.30
CA PRO A 30 -27.10 5.06 -14.35
C PRO A 30 -26.20 5.32 -15.57
N ILE A 31 -25.22 4.45 -15.80
CA ILE A 31 -24.41 4.38 -17.05
C ILE A 31 -25.25 3.89 -18.26
N ARG A 32 -26.54 3.57 -18.07
CA ARG A 32 -27.39 2.97 -19.12
C ARG A 32 -27.89 3.93 -20.21
N LEU A 33 -27.75 5.26 -20.08
CA LEU A 33 -28.17 6.17 -21.16
C LEU A 33 -27.12 6.39 -22.26
N ALA A 34 -25.83 6.20 -21.96
CA ALA A 34 -24.77 6.46 -22.94
C ALA A 34 -24.66 5.37 -24.02
N TRP A 35 -25.17 4.16 -23.74
CA TRP A 35 -25.07 3.02 -24.66
C TRP A 35 -26.21 2.94 -25.69
N ALA A 36 -27.28 3.72 -25.51
CA ALA A 36 -28.44 3.69 -26.42
C ALA A 36 -28.31 4.67 -27.61
N VAL A 37 -27.39 5.63 -27.57
CA VAL A 37 -27.26 6.68 -28.60
C VAL A 37 -26.23 6.33 -29.69
N LEU A 38 -25.42 5.29 -29.50
CA LEU A 38 -24.34 4.93 -30.43
C LEU A 38 -24.66 3.77 -31.39
N ASN A 39 -25.85 3.17 -31.34
CA ASN A 39 -26.20 2.00 -32.16
C ASN A 39 -27.14 2.26 -33.34
N GLU A 40 -27.41 3.52 -33.70
CA GLU A 40 -28.15 3.86 -34.93
C GLU A 40 -27.41 4.88 -35.78
N VAL A 41 -26.23 4.54 -36.31
CA VAL A 41 -25.71 5.20 -37.52
C VAL A 41 -24.87 4.19 -38.32
N ASP A 42 -25.52 3.47 -39.23
CA ASP A 42 -24.86 2.97 -40.45
C ASP A 42 -25.93 2.60 -41.48
N VAL A 43 -26.27 3.55 -42.38
CA VAL A 43 -26.61 3.29 -43.80
C VAL A 43 -26.46 4.61 -44.61
N ALA A 44 -25.53 4.55 -45.57
CA ALA A 44 -25.49 5.21 -46.88
C ALA A 44 -25.06 6.69 -47.09
N THR A 45 -24.11 6.78 -48.03
CA THR A 45 -23.86 7.81 -49.07
C THR A 45 -22.87 8.95 -48.81
N GLY A 46 -21.69 8.79 -49.40
CA GLY A 46 -21.04 9.72 -50.33
C GLY A 46 -21.06 11.24 -50.06
N GLY A 47 -19.87 11.78 -49.81
CA GLY A 47 -19.49 13.14 -50.20
C GLY A 47 -19.60 14.23 -49.12
N GLY A 48 -18.46 14.88 -48.83
CA GLY A 48 -18.41 16.18 -48.16
C GLY A 48 -18.42 16.15 -46.62
N ARG A 49 -17.24 16.36 -46.02
CA ARG A 49 -17.04 16.51 -44.57
C ARG A 49 -17.86 17.66 -43.98
N ARG A 50 -18.86 17.34 -43.16
CA ARG A 50 -19.28 18.18 -42.03
C ARG A 50 -19.41 17.28 -40.81
N MET A 51 -18.58 17.51 -39.79
CA MET A 51 -18.76 16.83 -38.51
C MET A 51 -20.14 17.19 -37.96
N PRO A 52 -20.96 16.22 -37.53
CA PRO A 52 -22.26 16.51 -36.96
C PRO A 52 -22.07 17.31 -35.66
N MET A 53 -22.72 18.46 -35.60
CA MET A 53 -22.66 19.46 -34.52
C MET A 53 -22.87 18.85 -33.12
N TRP A 54 -23.58 17.73 -33.04
CA TRP A 54 -23.83 16.95 -31.83
C TRP A 54 -22.57 16.34 -31.19
N ILE A 55 -21.56 15.95 -31.99
CA ILE A 55 -20.29 15.43 -31.46
C ILE A 55 -19.49 16.55 -30.80
N LEU A 56 -19.47 17.74 -31.40
CA LEU A 56 -18.82 18.92 -30.80
C LEU A 56 -19.52 19.34 -29.51
N TYR A 57 -20.86 19.29 -29.48
CA TYR A 57 -21.62 19.61 -28.28
C TYR A 57 -21.38 18.58 -27.15
N GLY A 58 -21.34 17.29 -27.48
CA GLY A 58 -21.01 16.23 -26.54
C GLY A 58 -19.62 16.39 -25.91
N CYS A 59 -18.60 16.66 -26.73
CA CYS A 59 -17.24 16.93 -26.24
C CYS A 59 -17.17 18.17 -25.33
N PHE A 60 -17.92 19.23 -25.66
CA PHE A 60 -17.95 20.45 -24.86
C PHE A 60 -18.57 20.22 -23.48
N VAL A 61 -19.68 19.49 -23.41
CA VAL A 61 -20.37 19.17 -22.15
C VAL A 61 -19.49 18.31 -21.24
N VAL A 62 -18.84 17.27 -21.77
CA VAL A 62 -17.93 16.43 -20.98
C VAL A 62 -16.74 17.22 -20.46
N THR A 63 -16.14 18.08 -21.30
CA THR A 63 -15.02 18.93 -20.91
C THR A 63 -15.42 19.94 -19.83
N PHE A 64 -16.62 20.52 -19.94
CA PHE A 64 -17.14 21.48 -18.97
C PHE A 64 -17.38 20.84 -17.59
N PHE A 65 -18.00 19.65 -17.54
CA PHE A 65 -18.19 18.93 -16.28
C PHE A 65 -16.87 18.46 -15.67
N TYR A 66 -15.91 18.02 -16.49
CA TYR A 66 -14.57 17.69 -16.02
C TYR A 66 -13.88 18.90 -15.37
N LEU A 67 -13.92 20.06 -16.02
CA LEU A 67 -13.35 21.30 -15.48
C LEU A 67 -14.02 21.71 -14.16
N LEU A 68 -15.36 21.64 -14.07
CA LEU A 68 -16.09 21.94 -12.83
C LEU A 68 -15.75 21.01 -11.67
N THR A 69 -15.51 19.73 -11.94
CA THR A 69 -15.11 18.78 -10.89
C THR A 69 -13.67 19.03 -10.42
N VAL A 70 -12.76 19.32 -11.35
CA VAL A 70 -11.36 19.63 -11.04
C VAL A 70 -11.27 20.94 -10.25
N THR A 71 -11.97 22.00 -10.64
CA THR A 71 -11.93 23.28 -9.92
C THR A 71 -12.50 23.19 -8.51
N ASN A 72 -13.60 22.45 -8.30
CA ASN A 72 -14.15 22.22 -6.96
C ASN A 72 -13.21 21.42 -6.05
N ILE A 73 -12.47 20.45 -6.59
CA ILE A 73 -11.45 19.70 -5.84
C ILE A 73 -10.27 20.61 -5.44
N PHE A 74 -9.87 21.55 -6.31
CA PHE A 74 -8.81 22.49 -5.99
C PHE A 74 -9.22 23.56 -4.97
N GLU A 75 -10.46 24.07 -5.02
CA GLU A 75 -10.96 25.04 -4.03
C GLU A 75 -11.12 24.42 -2.63
N THR A 76 -11.62 23.18 -2.56
CA THR A 76 -11.73 22.45 -1.29
C THR A 76 -10.37 22.14 -0.67
N ASN A 77 -9.36 21.79 -1.47
CA ASN A 77 -7.99 21.61 -0.96
C ASN A 77 -7.36 22.92 -0.48
N LYS A 78 -7.62 24.05 -1.15
CA LYS A 78 -7.13 25.37 -0.73
C LYS A 78 -7.75 25.81 0.61
N SER A 79 -9.04 25.57 0.82
CA SER A 79 -9.72 25.94 2.07
C SER A 79 -9.24 25.09 3.25
N VAL A 80 -8.99 23.80 3.04
CA VAL A 80 -8.40 22.91 4.05
C VAL A 80 -6.97 23.34 4.41
N TYR A 81 -6.17 23.72 3.40
CA TYR A 81 -4.81 24.23 3.64
C TYR A 81 -4.82 25.53 4.44
N GLU A 82 -5.70 26.48 4.11
CA GLU A 82 -5.83 27.72 4.88
C GLU A 82 -6.37 27.49 6.30
N PHE A 83 -7.28 26.52 6.49
CA PHE A 83 -7.76 26.12 7.80
C PHE A 83 -6.60 25.59 8.67
N ILE A 84 -5.82 24.64 8.15
CA ILE A 84 -4.63 24.09 8.85
C ILE A 84 -3.64 25.22 9.19
N ARG A 85 -3.40 26.17 8.28
CA ARG A 85 -2.52 27.31 8.51
C ARG A 85 -3.03 28.26 9.60
N LYS A 86 -4.34 28.52 9.65
CA LYS A 86 -4.95 29.36 10.69
C LYS A 86 -4.92 28.69 12.06
N THR A 87 -5.14 27.37 12.12
CA THR A 87 -5.10 26.62 13.39
C THR A 87 -3.67 26.49 13.92
N SER A 88 -2.66 26.42 13.06
CA SER A 88 -1.25 26.33 13.49
C SER A 88 -0.68 27.66 14.03
N GLN A 89 -1.16 28.81 13.55
CA GLN A 89 -0.75 30.13 14.05
C GLN A 89 -1.29 30.47 15.45
N GLY A 90 -2.27 29.72 15.97
CA GLY A 90 -2.94 30.01 17.24
C GLY A 90 -2.28 29.42 18.51
N LYS A 91 -1.25 28.58 18.40
CA LYS A 91 -0.73 27.79 19.55
C LYS A 91 0.74 28.02 19.93
N TYR A 92 1.49 28.86 19.23
CA TYR A 92 2.85 29.22 19.63
C TYR A 92 2.98 30.73 19.82
N PRO A 93 3.31 31.23 21.02
CA PRO A 93 3.60 32.65 21.20
C PRO A 93 4.84 33.02 20.38
N ARG A 94 4.68 33.94 19.43
CA ARG A 94 5.81 34.60 18.77
C ARG A 94 6.59 35.36 19.83
N HIS A 95 7.82 34.95 20.10
CA HIS A 95 8.80 35.83 20.72
C HIS A 95 9.19 36.90 19.67
N SER A 96 8.48 38.03 19.69
CA SER A 96 8.92 39.25 19.01
C SER A 96 10.04 39.87 19.84
N ASN A 97 11.27 39.76 19.37
CA ASN A 97 12.35 40.63 19.86
C ASN A 97 12.08 42.04 19.34
N GLU A 98 11.62 42.92 20.23
CA GLU A 98 11.63 44.36 20.00
C GLU A 98 13.10 44.83 19.89
N GLN A 99 13.46 45.33 18.70
CA GLN A 99 14.67 46.10 18.49
C GLN A 99 14.56 47.43 19.24
N ALA A 100 15.19 47.50 20.41
CA ALA A 100 15.58 48.77 21.03
C ALA A 100 16.97 49.18 20.53
N SER A 101 17.07 50.42 20.07
CA SER A 101 18.27 51.07 19.57
C SER A 101 19.27 51.42 20.68
N GLY A 102 20.56 51.33 20.34
CA GLY A 102 21.65 52.09 20.97
C GLY A 102 22.35 51.44 22.17
N HIS A 103 23.53 50.86 21.97
CA HIS A 103 24.82 51.50 22.24
C HIS A 103 25.97 50.50 22.03
N GLU A 104 27.04 51.04 21.46
CA GLU A 104 28.35 50.45 21.23
C GLU A 104 29.00 49.97 22.54
N GLY A 105 29.48 48.73 22.56
CA GLY A 105 30.18 48.14 23.71
C GLY A 105 30.62 46.71 23.40
N THR A 106 31.87 46.57 23.00
CA THR A 106 32.57 45.30 22.74
C THR A 106 32.53 44.39 23.97
N ASN A 107 31.83 43.26 23.85
CA ASN A 107 32.05 42.06 24.65
C ASN A 107 31.63 40.88 23.75
N GLU A 108 32.61 40.17 23.19
CA GLU A 108 32.42 38.88 22.53
C GLU A 108 31.91 37.88 23.57
N THR A 109 30.61 37.90 23.79
CA THR A 109 29.89 36.79 24.36
C THR A 109 29.89 35.72 23.28
N ILE A 110 30.65 34.64 23.51
CA ILE A 110 30.50 33.39 22.78
C ILE A 110 29.09 32.91 23.10
N TYR A 111 28.11 33.38 22.34
CA TYR A 111 26.82 32.73 22.24
C TYR A 111 27.12 31.38 21.60
N SER A 112 27.16 30.34 22.43
CA SER A 112 26.89 29.00 21.95
C SER A 112 25.55 29.09 21.24
N THR A 113 25.59 29.13 19.91
CA THR A 113 24.41 28.98 19.05
C THR A 113 23.99 27.54 19.19
N GLN A 114 23.38 27.21 20.33
CA GLN A 114 22.77 25.92 20.57
C GLN A 114 21.70 25.78 19.49
N ASP A 115 21.95 24.90 18.53
CA ASP A 115 21.05 24.67 17.42
C ASP A 115 19.73 24.17 18.02
N ILE A 116 18.60 24.61 17.49
CA ILE A 116 17.29 24.05 17.84
C ILE A 116 17.24 22.53 17.58
N PHE A 117 18.15 21.99 16.76
CA PHE A 117 18.36 20.55 16.59
C PHE A 117 19.26 19.90 17.66
N ASP A 118 20.02 20.68 18.44
CA ASP A 118 20.87 20.19 19.53
C ASP A 118 20.06 19.79 20.77
N THR A 119 18.86 20.36 20.92
CA THR A 119 17.93 20.01 22.01
C THR A 119 16.52 19.79 21.48
N CYS A 120 15.95 18.62 21.77
CA CYS A 120 14.57 18.30 21.42
C CYS A 120 13.85 17.85 22.71
N PRO A 121 13.17 18.77 23.42
CA PRO A 121 12.32 18.44 24.55
C PRO A 121 11.08 17.71 24.02
N PHE A 122 11.26 16.43 23.68
CA PHE A 122 10.19 15.58 23.21
C PHE A 122 9.54 14.91 24.42
N VAL A 123 8.32 15.32 24.70
CA VAL A 123 7.41 14.56 25.56
C VAL A 123 6.67 13.58 24.65
N PRO A 124 6.81 12.26 24.86
CA PRO A 124 6.05 11.28 24.09
C PRO A 124 4.55 11.60 24.21
N PRO A 125 3.83 11.73 23.09
CA PRO A 125 2.39 11.98 23.16
C PRO A 125 1.72 10.80 23.86
N ASP A 126 0.78 11.09 24.76
CA ASP A 126 -0.02 10.05 25.40
C ASP A 126 -0.88 9.37 24.31
N PRO A 127 -0.68 8.06 24.05
CA PRO A 127 -1.52 7.35 23.11
C PRO A 127 -3.00 7.32 23.52
N TRP A 128 -3.35 7.67 24.76
CA TRP A 128 -4.71 7.68 25.30
C TRP A 128 -5.16 9.07 25.75
N ASP A 129 -4.60 10.12 25.15
CA ASP A 129 -4.94 11.51 25.50
C ASP A 129 -6.48 11.74 25.49
N PRO A 130 -7.05 12.37 26.53
CA PRO A 130 -8.50 12.59 26.62
C PRO A 130 -9.12 13.29 25.40
N GLU A 131 -8.36 14.15 24.71
CA GLU A 131 -8.83 14.84 23.50
C GLU A 131 -9.12 13.87 22.35
N ILE A 132 -8.42 12.74 22.29
CA ILE A 132 -8.60 11.75 21.21
C ILE A 132 -9.58 10.64 21.55
N LEU A 133 -9.86 10.40 22.84
CA LEU A 133 -10.72 9.29 23.28
C LEU A 133 -12.11 9.34 22.65
N ASN A 134 -12.67 10.53 22.45
CA ASN A 134 -13.99 10.73 21.83
C ASN A 134 -14.04 10.32 20.35
N TYR A 135 -12.90 10.19 19.68
CA TYR A 135 -12.80 9.76 18.29
C TYR A 135 -12.47 8.27 18.15
N ILE A 136 -12.26 7.56 19.26
CA ILE A 136 -11.98 6.13 19.26
C ILE A 136 -13.30 5.37 19.38
N ASP A 137 -13.75 4.79 18.26
CA ASP A 137 -14.90 3.89 18.26
C ASP A 137 -14.43 2.42 18.21
N VAL A 138 -14.51 1.73 19.34
CA VAL A 138 -14.22 0.29 19.45
C VAL A 138 -15.43 -0.59 19.14
N LYS A 139 -16.61 -0.02 18.88
CA LYS A 139 -17.86 -0.74 18.63
C LYS A 139 -17.79 -1.63 17.39
N TYR A 140 -16.98 -1.24 16.40
CA TYR A 140 -16.70 -2.02 15.20
C TYR A 140 -15.50 -2.97 15.36
N GLY A 141 -15.15 -3.35 16.59
CA GLY A 141 -14.15 -4.37 16.88
C GLY A 141 -14.39 -5.69 16.11
N PHE A 142 -13.40 -6.58 16.18
CA PHE A 142 -13.35 -7.86 15.46
C PHE A 142 -14.74 -8.50 15.29
N PHE A 143 -15.14 -8.79 14.05
CA PHE A 143 -16.41 -9.45 13.75
C PHE A 143 -16.51 -10.76 14.53
N ASN A 144 -17.21 -10.75 15.68
CA ASN A 144 -17.39 -11.92 16.54
C ASN A 144 -18.17 -13.06 15.84
N ASN A 145 -18.84 -12.74 14.72
CA ASN A 145 -19.66 -13.65 13.94
C ASN A 145 -19.11 -13.84 12.52
N CYS A 146 -17.78 -13.89 12.34
CA CYS A 146 -17.19 -14.24 11.05
C CYS A 146 -17.33 -15.75 10.79
N ASN A 147 -18.46 -16.15 10.22
CA ASN A 147 -18.67 -17.53 9.77
C ASN A 147 -17.98 -17.74 8.42
N VAL A 148 -16.97 -18.60 8.40
CA VAL A 148 -16.29 -18.98 7.16
C VAL A 148 -17.30 -19.59 6.21
N ASN A 149 -17.47 -18.97 5.04
CA ASN A 149 -18.41 -19.45 4.06
C ASN A 149 -17.82 -20.70 3.36
N GLN A 150 -18.27 -21.87 3.79
CA GLN A 150 -17.83 -23.19 3.31
C GLN A 150 -17.97 -23.39 1.79
N LYS A 151 -18.79 -22.58 1.12
CA LYS A 151 -18.93 -22.58 -0.35
C LYS A 151 -17.63 -22.14 -1.04
N TRP A 152 -16.84 -21.28 -0.39
CA TRP A 152 -15.57 -20.76 -0.92
C TRP A 152 -14.36 -21.53 -0.43
N SER A 153 -14.55 -22.60 0.36
CA SER A 153 -13.44 -23.47 0.74
C SER A 153 -12.77 -24.03 -0.53
N PRO A 154 -11.43 -23.98 -0.60
CA PRO A 154 -10.71 -24.43 -1.78
C PRO A 154 -10.97 -25.91 -2.05
N ILE A 155 -11.09 -26.27 -3.32
CA ILE A 155 -11.29 -27.67 -3.75
C ILE A 155 -9.98 -28.36 -4.12
N THR A 156 -8.91 -27.58 -4.29
CA THR A 156 -7.55 -28.02 -4.55
C THR A 156 -6.62 -27.53 -3.46
N GLU A 157 -5.49 -28.20 -3.29
CA GLU A 157 -4.41 -27.82 -2.40
C GLU A 157 -3.08 -27.98 -3.16
N LEU A 158 -2.13 -27.07 -2.92
CA LEU A 158 -0.76 -27.18 -3.40
C LEU A 158 0.16 -27.57 -2.24
N ARG A 159 0.90 -28.67 -2.38
CA ARG A 159 1.96 -29.07 -1.44
C ARG A 159 3.20 -29.55 -2.19
N ASN A 160 4.35 -28.96 -1.89
CA ASN A 160 5.65 -29.31 -2.48
C ASN A 160 5.59 -29.36 -4.01
N GLY A 161 4.95 -28.36 -4.64
CA GLY A 161 4.76 -28.33 -6.09
C GLY A 161 3.72 -29.30 -6.66
N HIS A 162 3.03 -30.10 -5.85
CA HIS A 162 1.97 -31.01 -6.32
C HIS A 162 0.58 -30.50 -5.98
N VAL A 163 -0.32 -30.49 -6.96
CA VAL A 163 -1.72 -30.13 -6.78
C VAL A 163 -2.54 -31.37 -6.46
N ARG A 164 -3.36 -31.30 -5.41
CA ARG A 164 -4.25 -32.38 -4.98
C ARG A 164 -5.68 -31.90 -4.89
N VAL A 165 -6.63 -32.75 -5.23
CA VAL A 165 -8.06 -32.46 -5.05
C VAL A 165 -8.49 -32.87 -3.64
N LEU A 166 -8.93 -31.91 -2.84
CA LEU A 166 -9.34 -32.16 -1.45
C LEU A 166 -10.68 -32.91 -1.35
N ARG A 167 -11.49 -32.88 -2.40
CA ARG A 167 -12.83 -33.51 -2.45
C ARG A 167 -12.87 -34.76 -3.33
N ALA A 168 -11.77 -35.51 -3.38
CA ALA A 168 -11.58 -36.68 -4.26
C ALA A 168 -12.59 -37.84 -4.04
N GLY A 169 -13.38 -37.82 -2.96
CA GLY A 169 -14.47 -38.80 -2.68
C GLY A 169 -15.89 -38.23 -2.73
N SER A 170 -16.07 -36.96 -3.12
CA SER A 170 -17.43 -36.40 -3.28
C SER A 170 -18.12 -36.96 -4.52
N SER A 171 -19.46 -37.01 -4.56
CA SER A 171 -20.24 -37.45 -5.74
C SER A 171 -19.98 -36.64 -7.02
N ARG A 172 -19.17 -35.58 -6.93
CA ARG A 172 -18.72 -34.73 -8.03
C ARG A 172 -17.31 -35.15 -8.45
N LYS A 173 -17.20 -35.78 -9.63
CA LYS A 173 -15.93 -35.89 -10.33
C LYS A 173 -15.51 -34.51 -10.80
N TYR A 174 -14.27 -34.14 -10.50
CA TYR A 174 -13.64 -32.91 -10.96
C TYR A 174 -12.52 -33.28 -11.91
N GLU A 175 -12.53 -32.67 -13.09
CA GLU A 175 -11.41 -32.71 -14.03
C GLU A 175 -10.60 -31.43 -13.82
N CYS A 176 -9.39 -31.57 -13.32
CA CYS A 176 -8.56 -30.45 -12.89
C CYS A 176 -7.29 -30.36 -13.72
N ARG A 177 -6.93 -29.13 -14.08
CA ARG A 177 -5.67 -28.78 -14.73
C ARG A 177 -4.98 -27.67 -13.97
N ALA A 178 -3.67 -27.59 -14.09
CA ALA A 178 -2.86 -26.59 -13.42
C ALA A 178 -1.76 -26.04 -14.34
N ARG A 179 -1.32 -24.80 -14.07
CA ARG A 179 -0.21 -24.15 -14.76
C ARG A 179 0.52 -23.18 -13.83
N CYS A 180 1.78 -22.92 -14.12
CA CYS A 180 2.53 -21.86 -13.45
C CYS A 180 2.06 -20.47 -13.91
N VAL A 181 2.10 -19.54 -12.97
CA VAL A 181 1.95 -18.10 -13.21
C VAL A 181 3.26 -17.43 -12.86
N ASN A 182 3.93 -16.86 -13.86
CA ASN A 182 5.29 -16.37 -13.76
C ASN A 182 5.31 -14.85 -14.01
N TYR A 183 5.54 -14.05 -12.99
CA TYR A 183 5.68 -12.59 -13.09
C TYR A 183 6.95 -12.23 -13.85
N LEU A 184 6.93 -11.85 -15.14
CA LEU A 184 8.17 -11.57 -15.89
C LEU A 184 8.92 -10.36 -15.33
N ASP A 185 8.18 -9.32 -14.99
CA ASP A 185 8.62 -8.08 -14.38
C ASP A 185 7.50 -7.52 -13.50
N GLU A 186 7.50 -6.21 -13.26
CA GLU A 186 6.55 -5.51 -12.40
C GLU A 186 5.14 -5.36 -13.01
N GLU A 187 5.01 -5.44 -14.34
CA GLU A 187 3.77 -5.19 -15.08
C GLU A 187 3.29 -6.41 -15.88
N HIS A 188 4.20 -7.32 -16.23
CA HIS A 188 3.91 -8.43 -17.13
C HIS A 188 3.90 -9.78 -16.41
N VAL A 189 2.94 -10.61 -16.77
CA VAL A 189 2.78 -11.98 -16.28
C VAL A 189 2.72 -12.95 -17.46
N ALA A 190 3.49 -14.03 -17.38
CA ALA A 190 3.46 -15.16 -18.30
C ALA A 190 2.77 -16.36 -17.66
N PHE A 191 2.10 -17.14 -18.50
CA PHE A 191 1.42 -18.37 -18.10
C PHE A 191 2.00 -19.56 -18.85
N ASP A 192 2.35 -20.61 -18.11
CA ASP A 192 2.75 -21.87 -18.72
C ASP A 192 1.53 -22.56 -19.37
N PRO A 193 1.75 -23.52 -20.28
CA PRO A 193 0.68 -24.36 -20.78
C PRO A 193 -0.05 -25.10 -19.66
N TRP A 194 -1.34 -25.33 -19.86
CA TRP A 194 -2.13 -26.17 -18.96
C TRP A 194 -1.62 -27.61 -18.97
N ARG A 195 -1.48 -28.19 -17.78
CA ARG A 195 -1.10 -29.59 -17.57
C ARG A 195 -2.11 -30.29 -16.67
N ASP A 196 -2.24 -31.60 -16.78
CA ASP A 196 -3.10 -32.36 -15.87
C ASP A 196 -2.46 -32.36 -14.48
N ILE A 197 -3.27 -32.30 -13.42
CA ILE A 197 -2.74 -32.31 -12.05
C ILE A 197 -2.11 -33.66 -11.67
N ASN A 198 -2.43 -34.73 -12.41
CA ASN A 198 -1.87 -36.07 -12.22
C ASN A 198 -0.54 -36.25 -12.98
N ASP A 199 -0.11 -35.26 -13.76
CA ASP A 199 1.21 -35.29 -14.39
C ASP A 199 2.30 -35.34 -13.31
N LEU A 200 3.33 -36.18 -13.53
CA LEU A 200 4.35 -36.50 -12.53
C LEU A 200 5.25 -35.32 -12.11
N PRO A 201 5.68 -34.40 -12.99
CA PRO A 201 6.61 -33.35 -12.58
C PRO A 201 5.97 -32.28 -11.69
N PRO A 202 6.61 -31.88 -10.57
CA PRO A 202 6.10 -30.81 -9.72
C PRO A 202 6.10 -29.45 -10.43
N PHE A 203 5.22 -28.55 -9.97
CA PHE A 203 5.25 -27.13 -10.32
C PHE A 203 6.34 -26.44 -9.50
N LEU A 204 7.37 -25.93 -10.19
CA LEU A 204 8.55 -25.28 -9.60
C LEU A 204 8.47 -23.73 -9.67
N CYS A 205 7.28 -23.20 -9.44
CA CYS A 205 6.97 -21.77 -9.50
C CYS A 205 6.21 -21.33 -8.24
N ASP A 206 6.26 -20.04 -7.92
CA ASP A 206 5.63 -19.51 -6.71
C ASP A 206 4.10 -19.54 -6.79
N PHE A 207 3.54 -19.36 -7.98
CA PHE A 207 2.10 -19.30 -8.18
C PHE A 207 1.63 -20.39 -9.12
N VAL A 208 0.66 -21.18 -8.66
CA VAL A 208 0.03 -22.26 -9.44
C VAL A 208 -1.44 -21.94 -9.61
N HIS A 209 -1.83 -21.64 -10.84
CA HIS A 209 -3.24 -21.47 -11.21
C HIS A 209 -3.84 -22.84 -11.51
N THR A 210 -4.96 -23.15 -10.87
CA THR A 210 -5.72 -24.39 -11.05
C THR A 210 -7.10 -24.07 -11.59
N GLU A 211 -7.58 -24.91 -12.51
CA GLU A 211 -8.95 -24.89 -13.02
C GLU A 211 -9.53 -26.29 -12.89
N CYS A 212 -10.65 -26.40 -12.19
CA CYS A 212 -11.36 -27.66 -12.00
C CYS A 212 -12.78 -27.55 -12.55
N THR A 213 -13.13 -28.44 -13.46
CA THR A 213 -14.45 -28.48 -14.10
C THR A 213 -15.28 -29.64 -13.58
N SER A 214 -16.54 -29.37 -13.21
CA SER A 214 -17.52 -30.39 -12.88
C SER A 214 -18.90 -29.97 -13.36
N ARG A 215 -19.59 -30.84 -14.12
CA ARG A 215 -20.95 -30.61 -14.65
C ARG A 215 -21.13 -29.19 -15.26
N LYS A 216 -20.18 -28.80 -16.13
CA LYS A 216 -20.13 -27.48 -16.82
C LYS A 216 -19.88 -26.25 -15.92
N ARG A 217 -19.49 -26.44 -14.65
CA ARG A 217 -18.99 -25.36 -13.80
C ARG A 217 -17.49 -25.49 -13.65
N THR A 218 -16.77 -24.43 -13.99
CA THR A 218 -15.33 -24.32 -13.79
C THR A 218 -15.09 -23.43 -12.57
N ILE A 219 -14.23 -23.92 -11.67
CA ILE A 219 -13.79 -23.19 -10.48
C ILE A 219 -12.28 -23.04 -10.63
N SER A 220 -11.80 -21.82 -10.46
CA SER A 220 -10.37 -21.52 -10.47
C SER A 220 -9.87 -21.13 -9.09
N HIS A 221 -8.64 -21.54 -8.80
CA HIS A 221 -7.90 -21.11 -7.61
C HIS A 221 -6.46 -20.82 -7.99
N VAL A 222 -5.89 -19.79 -7.38
CA VAL A 222 -4.47 -19.54 -7.39
C VAL A 222 -3.91 -20.00 -6.06
N HIS A 223 -2.94 -20.90 -6.12
CA HIS A 223 -2.17 -21.33 -4.96
C HIS A 223 -0.84 -20.63 -4.96
N MET A 224 -0.32 -20.36 -3.77
CA MET A 224 1.01 -19.81 -3.59
C MET A 224 1.91 -20.79 -2.83
N GLN A 225 3.18 -20.80 -3.19
CA GLN A 225 4.28 -21.43 -2.47
C GLN A 225 5.52 -20.56 -2.68
N ILE A 226 6.59 -20.85 -1.94
CA ILE A 226 7.92 -20.30 -2.23
C ILE A 226 8.70 -21.43 -2.90
N ALA A 227 8.81 -21.39 -4.22
CA ALA A 227 9.54 -22.39 -4.97
C ALA A 227 11.04 -22.22 -4.74
N GLU A 228 11.78 -23.30 -4.53
CA GLU A 228 13.21 -23.18 -4.29
C GLU A 228 13.93 -22.77 -5.58
N LEU A 229 14.64 -21.62 -5.52
CA LEU A 229 15.48 -21.16 -6.61
C LEU A 229 16.94 -21.56 -6.38
N SER A 230 17.59 -22.06 -7.43
CA SER A 230 19.02 -22.38 -7.42
C SER A 230 19.85 -21.09 -7.50
N THR A 231 19.98 -20.37 -6.39
CA THR A 231 20.81 -19.16 -6.30
C THR A 231 21.97 -19.36 -5.35
N LYS A 232 23.03 -18.55 -5.54
CA LYS A 232 24.11 -18.44 -4.56
C LYS A 232 23.48 -18.12 -3.20
N SER A 233 23.85 -18.87 -2.18
CA SER A 233 23.34 -18.73 -0.83
C SER A 233 24.48 -18.30 0.08
N VAL A 234 24.20 -17.32 0.94
CA VAL A 234 25.10 -16.87 1.99
C VAL A 234 24.82 -17.59 3.30
N HIS A 235 25.88 -17.80 4.11
CA HIS A 235 25.75 -18.39 5.42
C HIS A 235 25.10 -17.41 6.41
N ALA A 236 23.95 -17.82 6.96
CA ALA A 236 23.16 -17.00 7.88
C ALA A 236 23.91 -16.52 9.14
N THR A 237 24.97 -17.23 9.54
CA THR A 237 25.80 -16.88 10.71
C THR A 237 26.56 -15.57 10.53
N ARG A 238 26.92 -15.19 9.30
CA ARG A 238 27.59 -13.92 8.97
C ARG A 238 26.64 -12.92 8.29
N HIS A 239 25.49 -13.41 7.86
CA HIS A 239 24.53 -12.71 7.01
C HIS A 239 23.12 -12.93 7.57
N PRO A 240 22.73 -12.19 8.61
CA PRO A 240 21.46 -12.42 9.30
C PRO A 240 20.27 -12.20 8.37
N HIS A 241 19.17 -12.91 8.61
CA HIS A 241 17.92 -12.64 7.90
C HIS A 241 17.43 -11.23 8.21
N VAL A 242 17.02 -10.51 7.15
CA VAL A 242 16.52 -9.14 7.27
C VAL A 242 15.06 -9.12 6.88
N HIS A 243 14.23 -8.57 7.76
CA HIS A 243 12.79 -8.42 7.56
C HIS A 243 12.43 -6.95 7.69
N ILE A 244 11.73 -6.43 6.67
CA ILE A 244 11.16 -5.08 6.69
C ILE A 244 9.65 -5.26 6.67
N ILE A 245 8.98 -4.80 7.72
CA ILE A 245 7.53 -4.80 7.85
C ILE A 245 7.07 -3.35 7.87
N LEU A 246 6.35 -2.94 6.83
CA LEU A 246 5.77 -1.61 6.71
C LEU A 246 4.27 -1.68 7.01
N LEU A 247 3.78 -0.73 7.81
CA LEU A 247 2.35 -0.59 8.11
C LEU A 247 1.84 0.71 7.50
N ASP A 248 0.92 0.60 6.54
CA ASP A 248 0.29 1.73 5.85
C ASP A 248 -1.19 1.84 6.28
N SER A 249 -1.77 3.00 6.62
CA SER A 249 -1.21 4.33 6.91
C SER A 249 -1.26 4.58 8.43
N VAL A 250 -0.37 3.92 9.18
CA VAL A 250 -0.48 3.87 10.64
C VAL A 250 0.45 4.86 11.33
N ALA A 251 -0.10 5.72 12.19
CA ALA A 251 0.68 6.57 13.09
C ALA A 251 1.21 5.77 14.31
N SER A 252 2.32 6.22 14.91
CA SER A 252 2.92 5.54 16.07
C SER A 252 1.95 5.36 17.24
N SER A 253 1.14 6.39 17.56
CA SER A 253 0.13 6.31 18.62
C SER A 253 -1.00 5.33 18.30
N GLN A 254 -1.40 5.24 17.03
CA GLN A 254 -2.39 4.26 16.57
C GLN A 254 -1.84 2.83 16.69
N ALA A 255 -0.59 2.58 16.30
CA ALA A 255 0.04 1.28 16.44
C ALA A 255 0.09 0.83 17.92
N ILE A 256 0.44 1.73 18.84
CA ILE A 256 0.47 1.43 20.29
C ILE A 256 -0.92 1.03 20.79
N ARG A 257 -1.97 1.73 20.38
CA ARG A 257 -3.35 1.44 20.80
C ARG A 257 -3.91 0.17 20.17
N ALA A 258 -3.74 0.00 18.85
CA ALA A 258 -4.40 -1.04 18.08
C ALA A 258 -3.64 -2.38 18.08
N LEU A 259 -2.32 -2.34 18.27
CA LEU A 259 -1.44 -3.52 18.27
C LEU A 259 -0.67 -3.69 19.59
N PRO A 260 -1.32 -3.57 20.78
CA PRO A 260 -0.61 -3.53 22.05
C PRO A 260 0.13 -4.84 22.34
N ARG A 261 -0.42 -5.98 21.91
CA ARG A 261 0.24 -7.29 22.04
C ARG A 261 1.51 -7.36 21.19
N THR A 262 1.45 -6.87 19.95
CA THR A 262 2.59 -6.84 19.03
C THR A 262 3.69 -5.92 19.56
N VAL A 263 3.33 -4.71 20.00
CA VAL A 263 4.29 -3.76 20.58
C VAL A 263 4.97 -4.35 21.81
N ASN A 264 4.19 -4.92 22.75
CA ASN A 264 4.73 -5.57 23.95
C ASN A 264 5.67 -6.74 23.62
N PHE A 265 5.30 -7.57 22.65
CA PHE A 265 6.14 -8.68 22.21
C PHE A 265 7.45 -8.19 21.58
N LEU A 266 7.38 -7.20 20.68
CA LEU A 266 8.56 -6.59 20.07
C LEU A 266 9.52 -6.06 21.14
N THR A 267 9.02 -5.25 22.08
CA THR A 267 9.89 -4.57 23.05
C THR A 267 10.40 -5.49 24.14
N ASN A 268 9.57 -6.41 24.65
CA ASN A 268 9.90 -7.17 25.87
C ASN A 268 10.34 -8.61 25.61
N ALA A 269 10.03 -9.18 24.45
CA ALA A 269 10.43 -10.55 24.09
C ALA A 269 11.51 -10.60 23.01
N MET A 270 11.58 -9.58 22.15
CA MET A 270 12.60 -9.49 21.09
C MET A 270 13.62 -8.36 21.32
N ASP A 271 13.54 -7.69 22.48
CA ASP A 271 14.41 -6.57 22.84
C ASP A 271 14.49 -5.48 21.75
N ALA A 272 13.36 -5.23 21.05
CA ALA A 272 13.32 -4.30 19.95
C ALA A 272 13.53 -2.85 20.43
N VAL A 273 14.40 -2.13 19.71
CA VAL A 273 14.68 -0.72 19.98
C VAL A 273 13.65 0.16 19.27
N GLN A 274 12.95 0.99 20.05
CA GLN A 274 11.99 1.95 19.52
C GLN A 274 12.64 3.30 19.21
N PHE A 275 12.61 3.72 17.95
CA PHE A 275 13.02 5.06 17.52
C PHE A 275 11.85 6.04 17.60
N ARG A 276 11.69 6.71 18.76
CA ARG A 276 10.59 7.66 18.99
C ARG A 276 10.70 8.96 18.19
N LYS A 277 11.89 9.27 17.67
CA LYS A 277 12.22 10.50 16.93
C LYS A 277 12.46 10.23 15.43
N LEU A 278 11.92 9.13 14.93
CA LEU A 278 12.00 8.80 13.51
C LEU A 278 10.83 9.47 12.77
N ASN A 279 11.15 10.47 11.94
CA ASN A 279 10.17 11.20 11.15
C ASN A 279 10.05 10.63 9.75
N LYS A 280 8.84 10.72 9.19
CA LYS A 280 8.61 10.52 7.77
C LYS A 280 9.19 11.69 6.98
N VAL A 281 9.70 11.42 5.78
CA VAL A 281 10.34 12.42 4.91
C VAL A 281 9.36 13.03 3.90
N GLY A 282 8.31 12.30 3.52
CA GLY A 282 7.25 12.82 2.64
C GLY A 282 5.86 12.60 3.19
N TYR A 283 4.87 13.21 2.54
CA TYR A 283 3.49 13.17 3.03
C TYR A 283 2.85 11.79 2.87
N ASN A 284 3.05 11.16 1.70
CA ASN A 284 2.46 9.88 1.30
C ASN A 284 3.43 8.69 1.46
N SER A 285 2.93 7.46 1.31
CA SER A 285 3.72 6.23 1.45
C SER A 285 4.89 6.16 0.47
N ARG A 286 4.69 6.60 -0.78
CA ARG A 286 5.67 6.46 -1.86
C ARG A 286 6.97 7.26 -1.63
N PRO A 287 6.96 8.58 -1.36
CA PRO A 287 8.18 9.33 -1.02
C PRO A 287 8.98 8.74 0.14
N ASN A 288 8.28 8.22 1.17
CA ASN A 288 8.91 7.56 2.30
C ASN A 288 9.59 6.24 1.92
N GLY A 289 8.96 5.46 1.05
CA GLY A 289 9.55 4.24 0.50
C GLY A 289 10.82 4.53 -0.32
N PHE A 290 10.84 5.62 -1.10
CA PHE A 290 12.03 6.01 -1.85
C PHE A 290 13.22 6.33 -0.96
N VAL A 291 13.03 7.12 0.10
CA VAL A 291 14.12 7.42 1.03
C VAL A 291 14.55 6.16 1.76
N MET A 292 13.61 5.32 2.20
CA MET A 292 13.93 4.08 2.91
C MET A 292 14.77 3.11 2.06
N LEU A 293 14.46 2.97 0.77
CA LEU A 293 15.03 1.90 -0.06
C LEU A 293 16.13 2.37 -1.03
N PHE A 294 16.18 3.66 -1.35
CA PHE A 294 17.23 4.27 -2.20
C PHE A 294 18.10 5.28 -1.46
N GLY A 295 17.68 5.78 -0.29
CA GLY A 295 18.35 6.91 0.35
C GLY A 295 18.22 8.22 -0.45
N LYS A 296 17.12 8.38 -1.20
CA LYS A 296 16.88 9.54 -2.08
C LYS A 296 15.49 10.13 -1.84
N THR A 297 15.45 11.45 -1.69
CA THR A 297 14.22 12.22 -1.54
C THR A 297 13.59 12.54 -2.90
N THR A 298 12.27 12.36 -3.00
CA THR A 298 11.49 12.70 -4.21
C THR A 298 10.61 13.94 -4.02
N GLU A 299 10.55 14.45 -2.79
CA GLU A 299 9.82 15.64 -2.38
C GLU A 299 10.78 16.51 -1.57
N ALA A 300 10.58 17.82 -1.63
CA ALA A 300 11.38 18.75 -0.84
C ALA A 300 10.97 18.68 0.64
N VAL A 301 11.94 18.82 1.54
CA VAL A 301 11.68 18.84 2.98
C VAL A 301 11.41 20.27 3.41
N THR A 302 10.17 20.55 3.81
CA THR A 302 9.76 21.86 4.31
C THR A 302 10.17 22.02 5.77
N ARG A 303 10.84 23.12 6.08
CA ARG A 303 11.34 23.45 7.43
C ARG A 303 10.77 24.77 7.95
N GLU A 304 9.64 25.19 7.41
CA GLU A 304 8.96 26.46 7.76
C GLU A 304 8.57 26.54 9.23
N LEU A 305 8.22 25.41 9.88
CA LEU A 305 7.84 25.39 11.30
C LEU A 305 8.98 25.75 12.26
N VAL A 306 10.22 25.74 11.76
CA VAL A 306 11.43 26.02 12.50
C VAL A 306 12.25 27.13 11.84
N ASP A 307 11.60 27.98 11.02
CA ASP A 307 12.21 29.07 10.26
C ASP A 307 13.46 28.64 9.46
N GLY A 308 13.49 27.39 9.00
CA GLY A 308 14.59 26.81 8.25
C GLY A 308 14.36 26.81 6.75
N ASP A 309 15.46 26.83 6.00
CA ASP A 309 15.43 26.77 4.54
C ASP A 309 14.87 25.44 4.01
N LEU A 310 14.24 25.52 2.84
CA LEU A 310 13.76 24.36 2.09
C LEU A 310 14.95 23.48 1.67
N ILE A 311 14.90 22.19 1.98
CA ILE A 311 15.86 21.23 1.43
C ILE A 311 15.26 20.68 0.12
N PRO A 312 15.91 20.88 -1.04
CA PRO A 312 15.39 20.39 -2.31
C PRO A 312 15.39 18.85 -2.37
N ALA A 313 14.48 18.29 -3.18
CA ALA A 313 14.47 16.87 -3.45
C ALA A 313 15.73 16.44 -4.23
N ASP A 314 16.27 15.27 -3.91
CA ASP A 314 17.38 14.65 -4.64
C ASP A 314 16.97 14.29 -6.08
N TRP A 315 15.74 13.80 -6.24
CA TRP A 315 15.22 13.30 -7.50
C TRP A 315 13.99 14.05 -7.97
N THR A 316 14.01 14.41 -9.25
CA THR A 316 12.84 14.94 -9.97
C THR A 316 11.91 13.81 -10.40
N TYR A 317 10.66 14.13 -10.72
CA TYR A 317 9.71 13.19 -11.32
C TYR A 317 10.28 12.49 -12.57
N SER A 318 11.01 13.22 -13.41
CA SER A 318 11.66 12.63 -14.59
C SER A 318 12.66 11.54 -14.21
N THR A 319 13.42 11.75 -13.14
CA THR A 319 14.40 10.79 -12.64
C THR A 319 13.74 9.55 -12.06
N TYR A 320 12.83 9.70 -11.09
CA TYR A 320 12.31 8.55 -10.36
C TYR A 320 11.17 7.81 -11.06
N CYS A 321 10.53 8.44 -12.05
CA CYS A 321 9.35 7.88 -12.71
C CYS A 321 9.58 7.52 -14.19
N ARG A 322 10.31 8.34 -14.95
CA ARG A 322 10.43 8.18 -16.41
C ARG A 322 11.68 7.42 -16.86
N LYS A 323 12.55 7.06 -15.93
CA LYS A 323 13.77 6.30 -16.18
C LYS A 323 13.77 5.04 -15.34
N TYR A 324 14.35 3.98 -15.89
CA TYR A 324 14.61 2.77 -15.12
C TYR A 324 15.61 3.07 -13.98
N LEU A 325 15.30 2.55 -12.80
CA LEU A 325 16.07 2.79 -11.58
C LEU A 325 17.21 1.78 -11.36
N ASN A 326 17.54 0.98 -12.37
CA ASN A 326 18.51 -0.11 -12.29
C ASN A 326 19.93 0.33 -11.89
N GLU A 327 20.33 1.54 -12.28
CA GLU A 327 21.66 2.10 -11.95
C GLU A 327 21.73 2.67 -10.52
N SER A 328 20.59 2.81 -9.84
CA SER A 328 20.51 3.35 -8.49
C SER A 328 20.76 2.26 -7.45
N ILE A 329 21.37 2.64 -6.32
CA ILE A 329 21.48 1.74 -5.17
C ILE A 329 20.09 1.50 -4.61
N TYR A 330 19.60 0.26 -4.77
CA TYR A 330 18.30 -0.16 -4.27
C TYR A 330 18.47 -1.34 -3.32
N ILE A 331 18.06 -1.17 -2.05
CA ILE A 331 18.36 -2.12 -0.95
C ILE A 331 18.02 -3.57 -1.32
N PRO A 332 16.80 -3.93 -1.78
CA PRO A 332 16.48 -5.32 -2.13
C PRO A 332 17.43 -5.95 -3.16
N ILE A 333 17.88 -5.16 -4.15
CA ILE A 333 18.77 -5.63 -5.20
C ILE A 333 20.19 -5.82 -4.66
N GLN A 334 20.64 -4.96 -3.73
CA GLN A 334 21.93 -5.13 -3.06
C GLN A 334 21.97 -6.45 -2.27
N TYR A 335 20.92 -6.76 -1.52
CA TYR A 335 20.80 -8.03 -0.80
C TYR A 335 20.76 -9.22 -1.75
N ARG A 336 19.98 -9.13 -2.83
CA ARG A 336 19.95 -10.18 -3.87
C ARG A 336 21.33 -10.44 -4.46
N ASN A 337 22.04 -9.38 -4.84
CA ASN A 337 23.38 -9.48 -5.43
C ASN A 337 24.43 -10.00 -4.44
N ALA A 338 24.24 -9.73 -3.15
CA ALA A 338 25.04 -10.31 -2.07
C ALA A 338 24.75 -11.80 -1.80
N GLY A 339 23.74 -12.40 -2.45
CA GLY A 339 23.40 -13.82 -2.31
C GLY A 339 22.30 -14.12 -1.29
N TYR A 340 21.54 -13.10 -0.86
CA TYR A 340 20.32 -13.32 -0.10
C TYR A 340 19.18 -13.72 -1.03
N LYS A 341 18.28 -14.57 -0.53
CA LYS A 341 16.97 -14.82 -1.15
C LYS A 341 16.04 -13.67 -0.82
N THR A 342 15.44 -13.04 -1.82
CA THR A 342 14.60 -11.86 -1.61
C THR A 342 13.12 -12.16 -1.87
N PHE A 343 12.27 -11.73 -0.94
CA PHE A 343 10.82 -11.85 -1.00
C PHE A 343 10.18 -10.49 -0.77
N GLY A 344 9.20 -10.12 -1.61
CA GLY A 344 8.41 -8.90 -1.45
C GLY A 344 6.92 -9.16 -1.46
N ALA A 345 6.22 -8.74 -0.41
CA ALA A 345 4.76 -8.77 -0.32
C ALA A 345 4.24 -7.33 -0.25
N GLN A 346 3.46 -6.92 -1.25
CA GLN A 346 2.89 -5.57 -1.32
C GLN A 346 1.36 -5.67 -1.30
N ASP A 347 0.69 -4.69 -0.70
CA ASP A 347 -0.75 -4.66 -0.46
C ASP A 347 -1.54 -3.94 -1.58
N TYR A 348 -0.85 -3.46 -2.61
CA TYR A 348 -1.43 -2.75 -3.75
C TYR A 348 -1.15 -3.47 -5.08
N SER A 349 -1.94 -3.15 -6.11
CA SER A 349 -1.83 -3.76 -7.44
C SER A 349 -0.58 -3.31 -8.22
N ALA A 350 -0.10 -2.08 -7.95
CA ALA A 350 1.18 -1.57 -8.41
C ALA A 350 2.20 -1.58 -7.27
N SER A 351 3.48 -1.68 -7.62
CA SER A 351 4.58 -1.55 -6.67
C SER A 351 4.92 -0.09 -6.37
N LEU A 352 5.71 0.11 -5.30
CA LEU A 352 6.31 1.41 -4.97
C LEU A 352 6.95 2.10 -6.19
N LEU A 353 7.58 1.31 -7.06
CA LEU A 353 8.42 1.80 -8.16
C LEU A 353 7.60 2.09 -9.42
N ASN A 354 6.59 1.29 -9.75
CA ASN A 354 5.75 1.44 -10.95
C ASN A 354 4.37 2.09 -10.71
N PHE A 355 4.15 2.70 -9.53
CA PHE A 355 2.92 3.45 -9.18
C PHE A 355 2.70 4.70 -10.07
N PRO A 356 1.46 5.02 -10.52
CA PRO A 356 1.07 4.99 -11.94
C PRO A 356 1.97 5.75 -12.92
N ASN A 357 2.13 5.17 -14.11
CA ASN A 357 2.89 5.71 -15.24
C ASN A 357 4.40 5.83 -15.00
N CYS A 358 4.93 5.10 -14.02
CA CYS A 358 6.36 5.05 -13.75
C CYS A 358 6.93 3.71 -14.18
N VAL A 359 8.12 3.72 -14.79
CA VAL A 359 8.71 2.51 -15.37
C VAL A 359 9.37 1.60 -14.35
N GLY A 360 9.71 2.12 -13.16
CA GLY A 360 10.29 1.34 -12.07
C GLY A 360 11.64 0.72 -12.40
N LEU A 361 11.74 -0.61 -12.28
CA LEU A 361 12.93 -1.40 -12.63
C LEU A 361 12.67 -2.19 -13.92
N GLU A 362 13.70 -2.32 -14.75
CA GLU A 362 13.61 -3.13 -15.98
C GLU A 362 13.44 -4.64 -15.67
N ASN A 363 14.00 -5.08 -14.55
CA ASN A 363 13.94 -6.46 -14.09
C ASN A 363 13.12 -6.56 -12.80
N ARG A 364 12.62 -7.77 -12.50
CA ARG A 364 11.89 -8.05 -11.25
C ARG A 364 12.61 -7.52 -10.02
N GLU A 365 11.84 -6.89 -9.14
CA GLU A 365 12.33 -6.33 -7.88
C GLU A 365 12.83 -7.41 -6.92
N PHE A 366 12.03 -8.47 -6.75
CA PHE A 366 12.30 -9.59 -5.85
C PHE A 366 12.35 -10.92 -6.61
N GLN A 367 13.02 -11.91 -6.04
CA GLN A 367 13.04 -13.27 -6.59
C GLN A 367 11.70 -13.98 -6.36
N HIS A 368 11.11 -13.73 -5.19
CA HIS A 368 9.79 -14.21 -4.80
C HIS A 368 8.89 -13.02 -4.51
N THR A 369 7.62 -13.10 -4.88
CA THR A 369 6.65 -12.04 -4.63
C THR A 369 5.36 -12.58 -4.06
N TYR A 370 4.65 -11.73 -3.32
CA TYR A 370 3.23 -11.87 -3.06
C TYR A 370 2.55 -10.60 -3.57
N ARG A 371 1.72 -10.76 -4.59
CA ARG A 371 0.87 -9.71 -5.14
C ARG A 371 -0.50 -10.29 -5.37
N TYR A 372 -1.53 -9.45 -5.26
CA TYR A 372 -2.85 -9.83 -5.71
C TYR A 372 -2.78 -10.12 -7.22
N LEU A 373 -2.93 -11.39 -7.58
CA LEU A 373 -3.17 -11.77 -8.96
C LEU A 373 -4.60 -11.36 -9.30
N LEU A 374 -4.72 -10.53 -10.35
CA LEU A 374 -5.96 -10.11 -11.02
C LEU A 374 -6.66 -8.87 -10.44
#